data_AF-A0AAV4CIQ2-F1
#
_entry.id   AF-A0AAV4CIQ2-F1
#
_cell.length_a   1.000
_cell.length_b   1.000
_cell.length_c   1.000
_cell.angle_alpha   90.00
_cell.angle_beta   90.00
_cell.angle_gamma   90.00
#
_symmetry.space_group_name_H-M   'P 1'
#
loop_
_entity.id
_entity.type
_entity.pdbx_description
1 polymer ?
#
loop_
_entity_poly.entity_id
_entity_poly.type
_entity_poly.pdbx_seq_one_letter_code
_entity_poly.pdbx_strand_id
1 'polypeptide(L)'
;MDTVVQWNINSFRSNFEELKQLLNRSQSAVVALQARGLHSASSTEWVPVGEAALLIRNGTHFSEIVLNTGLHAAAATISPKKKL
;
A
#
# COMPACT_ATOMS: atom_id res chain seq x y z
N MET A 1 15.25 -1.46 11.66
CA MET A 1 14.99 -2.37 10.54
C MET A 1 13.72 -1.88 9.88
N ASP A 2 13.80 -1.50 8.60
CA ASP A 2 12.60 -1.11 7.86
C ASP A 2 11.83 -2.37 7.48
N THR A 3 10.60 -2.49 7.98
CA THR A 3 9.74 -3.66 7.74
C THR A 3 8.78 -3.38 6.59
N VAL A 4 8.64 -4.36 5.69
CA VAL A 4 7.65 -4.39 4.63
C VAL A 4 6.60 -5.42 5.01
N VAL A 5 5.32 -5.03 4.97
CA VAL A 5 4.20 -5.95 5.21
C VAL A 5 3.49 -6.21 3.89
N GLN A 6 3.15 -7.47 3.63
CA GLN A 6 2.23 -7.84 2.57
C GLN A 6 0.96 -8.39 3.20
N TRP A 7 -0.20 -7.88 2.78
CA TRP A 7 -1.48 -8.32 3.33
C TRP A 7 -2.62 -8.26 2.33
N ASN A 8 -3.33 -9.39 2.21
CA ASN A 8 -4.63 -9.46 1.58
C ASN A 8 -5.73 -9.14 2.60
N ILE A 9 -6.32 -7.95 2.49
CA ILE A 9 -7.38 -7.47 3.39
C ILE A 9 -8.77 -7.98 2.97
N ASN A 10 -8.88 -8.66 1.82
CA ASN A 10 -10.12 -9.17 1.23
C ASN A 10 -11.16 -8.07 0.92
N SER A 11 -11.85 -7.53 1.93
CA SER A 11 -12.79 -6.40 1.77
C SER A 11 -12.22 -5.16 2.44
N PHE A 12 -11.82 -4.16 1.65
CA PHE A 12 -11.24 -2.92 2.19
C PHE A 12 -12.20 -2.25 3.18
N ARG A 13 -13.49 -2.15 2.84
CA ARG A 13 -14.50 -1.47 3.66
C ARG A 13 -14.73 -2.16 5.00
N SER A 14 -14.82 -3.49 5.00
CA SER A 14 -15.14 -4.26 6.20
C SER A 14 -13.96 -4.34 7.17
N ASN A 15 -12.73 -4.33 6.64
CA ASN A 15 -11.53 -4.58 7.44
C ASN A 15 -10.65 -3.33 7.60
N PHE A 16 -11.18 -2.15 7.24
CA PHE A 16 -10.42 -0.89 7.29
C PHE A 16 -9.88 -0.54 8.69
N GLU A 17 -10.67 -0.82 9.74
CA GLU A 17 -10.21 -0.56 11.11
C GLU A 17 -9.11 -1.53 11.55
N GLU A 18 -9.17 -2.79 11.12
CA GLU A 18 -8.09 -3.76 11.34
C GLU A 18 -6.81 -3.32 10.61
N LEU A 19 -6.96 -2.80 9.39
CA LEU A 19 -5.86 -2.19 8.63
C LEU A 19 -5.19 -1.06 9.39
N LYS A 20 -5.98 -0.10 9.92
CA LYS A 20 -5.43 0.99 10.73
C LYS A 20 -4.68 0.48 11.95
N GLN A 21 -5.25 -0.50 12.66
CA GLN A 21 -4.59 -1.06 13.84
C GLN A 21 -3.26 -1.74 13.50
N LEU A 22 -3.21 -2.51 12.41
CA LEU A 22 -1.98 -3.12 11.93
C LEU A 22 -0.95 -2.05 11.52
N LEU A 23 -1.35 -1.01 10.78
CA LEU A 23 -0.46 0.07 10.35
C LEU A 23 0.12 0.84 11.54
N ASN A 24 -0.67 1.06 12.58
CA ASN A 24 -0.23 1.73 13.80
C ASN A 24 0.74 0.88 14.63
N ARG A 25 0.57 -0.45 14.64
CA ARG A 25 1.40 -1.37 15.45
C ARG A 25 2.69 -1.78 14.75
N SER A 26 2.64 -2.03 13.45
CA SER A 26 3.70 -2.72 12.70
C SER A 26 5.00 -1.90 12.53
N GLN A 27 4.96 -0.59 12.82
CA GLN A 27 6.03 0.35 12.49
C GLN A 27 6.57 0.20 11.04
N SER A 28 5.79 -0.38 10.13
CA SER A 28 6.20 -0.67 8.76
C SER A 28 6.36 0.59 7.91
N ALA A 29 7.42 0.59 7.11
CA ALA A 29 7.71 1.67 6.17
C ALA A 29 6.83 1.56 4.92
N VAL A 30 6.49 0.32 4.52
CA VAL A 30 5.68 0.03 3.32
C VAL A 30 4.72 -1.13 3.59
N VAL A 31 3.50 -1.04 3.09
CA VAL A 31 2.52 -2.13 3.08
C VAL A 31 2.00 -2.39 1.66
N ALA A 32 2.21 -3.60 1.15
CA ALA A 32 1.59 -4.09 -0.07
C ALA A 32 0.23 -4.69 0.27
N LEU A 33 -0.84 -4.05 -0.20
CA LEU A 33 -2.22 -4.39 0.09
C LEU A 33 -2.87 -5.03 -1.13
N GLN A 34 -3.51 -6.19 -0.96
CA GLN A 34 -4.47 -6.73 -1.92
C GLN A 34 -5.87 -6.63 -1.35
N ALA A 35 -6.83 -6.09 -2.08
CA ALA A 35 -8.20 -5.92 -1.62
C ALA A 35 -9.21 -6.03 -2.76
N ARG A 36 -10.47 -6.17 -2.38
CA ARG A 36 -11.64 -5.89 -3.22
C ARG A 36 -12.26 -4.59 -2.71
N GLY A 37 -12.65 -3.71 -3.62
CA GLY A 37 -13.35 -2.46 -3.27
C GLY A 37 -12.42 -1.32 -2.85
N LEU A 38 -11.16 -1.33 -3.27
CA LEU A 38 -10.27 -0.16 -3.35
C LEU A 38 -10.77 0.77 -4.46
N HIS A 39 -11.91 1.40 -4.26
CA HIS A 39 -12.45 2.30 -5.27
C HIS A 39 -11.57 3.55 -5.38
N SER A 40 -11.16 3.84 -6.62
CA SER A 40 -10.71 5.18 -6.98
C SER A 40 -11.84 6.15 -6.69
N ALA A 41 -11.55 7.30 -6.09
CA ALA A 41 -12.53 8.36 -5.81
C ALA A 41 -13.28 8.86 -7.07
N SER A 42 -12.84 8.45 -8.26
CA SER A 42 -13.40 8.78 -9.57
C SER A 42 -14.28 7.69 -10.21
N SER A 43 -14.37 6.49 -9.63
CA SER A 43 -15.15 5.38 -10.22
C SER A 43 -16.52 5.25 -9.57
N THR A 44 -17.58 5.35 -10.38
CA THR A 44 -18.99 5.19 -9.96
C THR A 44 -19.50 3.76 -10.10
N GLU A 45 -18.75 2.85 -10.74
CA GLU A 45 -19.19 1.47 -11.00
C GLU A 45 -18.55 0.47 -10.06
N TRP A 46 -19.40 -0.37 -9.45
CA TRP A 46 -19.01 -1.48 -8.58
C TRP A 46 -18.63 -2.70 -9.44
N VAL A 47 -17.43 -2.68 -9.99
CA VAL A 47 -16.85 -3.87 -10.64
C VAL A 47 -16.04 -4.64 -9.59
N PRO A 48 -16.27 -5.96 -9.40
CA PRO A 48 -15.53 -6.74 -8.42
C PRO A 48 -14.12 -7.09 -8.94
N VAL A 49 -13.30 -6.05 -9.14
CA VAL A 49 -11.91 -6.18 -9.58
C VAL A 49 -11.03 -6.51 -8.37
N GLY A 50 -10.10 -7.44 -8.55
CA GLY A 50 -9.02 -7.64 -7.59
C GLY A 50 -8.07 -6.45 -7.69
N GLU A 51 -7.99 -5.65 -6.64
CA GLU A 51 -7.22 -4.41 -6.63
C GLU A 51 -6.01 -4.57 -5.71
N ALA A 52 -4.94 -3.85 -6.03
CA ALA A 52 -3.72 -3.81 -5.24
C ALA A 52 -3.30 -2.37 -5.02
N ALA A 53 -2.75 -2.10 -3.85
CA ALA A 53 -2.24 -0.78 -3.47
C ALA A 53 -0.92 -0.93 -2.71
N LEU A 54 -0.03 0.06 -2.88
CA LEU A 54 1.17 0.21 -2.07
C LEU A 54 0.99 1.41 -1.15
N LEU A 55 0.94 1.14 0.15
CA LEU A 55 0.89 2.17 1.19
C LEU A 55 2.32 2.48 1.62
N ILE A 56 2.74 3.74 1.48
CA ILE A 56 4.07 4.20 1.87
C ILE A 56 3.92 5.15 3.06
N ARG A 57 4.70 4.95 4.13
CA ARG A 57 4.64 5.80 5.31
C ARG A 57 4.94 7.26 4.95
N ASN A 58 4.14 8.16 5.48
CA ASN A 58 4.33 9.60 5.29
C ASN A 58 5.74 10.05 5.69
N GLY A 59 6.38 10.85 4.84
CA GLY A 59 7.76 11.32 5.03
C GLY A 59 8.86 10.32 4.64
N THR A 60 8.48 9.17 4.06
CA THR A 60 9.43 8.24 3.41
C THR A 60 9.60 8.65 1.95
N HIS A 61 10.85 8.78 1.49
CA HIS A 61 11.11 8.97 0.07
C HIS A 61 10.80 7.68 -0.70
N PHE A 62 10.26 7.81 -1.91
CA PHE A 62 10.05 6.69 -2.81
C PHE A 62 10.21 7.14 -4.25
N SER A 63 10.43 6.19 -5.15
CA SER A 63 10.57 6.46 -6.58
C SER A 63 9.92 5.32 -7.34
N GLU A 64 8.98 5.64 -8.21
CA GLU A 64 8.39 4.65 -9.10
C GLU A 64 9.46 4.07 -10.03
N ILE A 65 9.50 2.75 -10.16
CA ILE A 65 10.37 2.06 -11.12
C ILE A 65 9.46 1.41 -12.14
N VAL A 66 9.41 1.99 -13.34
CA VAL A 66 8.66 1.42 -14.45
C VAL A 66 9.39 0.19 -14.96
N LEU A 67 8.82 -0.99 -14.71
CA LEU A 67 9.32 -2.24 -15.30
C LEU A 67 8.64 -2.43 -16.66
N ASN A 68 9.42 -2.68 -17.71
CA ASN A 68 8.90 -2.96 -19.06
C ASN A 68 8.36 -4.39 -19.15
N THR A 69 7.44 -4.75 -18.26
CA THR A 69 6.88 -6.10 -18.09
C THR A 69 5.38 -6.15 -18.38
N GLY A 70 4.79 -5.05 -18.86
CA GLY A 70 3.34 -4.90 -18.98
C GLY A 70 2.61 -4.82 -17.62
N LEU A 71 3.35 -4.81 -16.51
CA LEU A 71 2.82 -4.67 -15.15
C LEU A 71 3.21 -3.31 -14.57
N HIS A 72 2.29 -2.66 -13.86
CA HIS A 72 2.63 -1.51 -13.02
C HIS A 72 3.36 -2.02 -11.78
N ALA A 73 4.69 -1.94 -11.79
CA ALA A 73 5.49 -2.16 -10.60
C ALA A 73 5.80 -0.82 -9.94
N ALA A 74 5.66 -0.75 -8.62
CA ALA A 74 6.18 0.36 -7.85
C ALA A 74 7.20 -0.21 -6.85
N ALA A 75 8.40 0.35 -6.87
CA ALA A 75 9.43 0.10 -5.87
C ALA A 75 9.49 1.29 -4.92
N ALA A 76 9.86 1.06 -3.67
CA ALA A 76 10.09 2.13 -2.70
C ALA A 76 11.48 1.94 -2.10
N THR A 77 12.34 2.95 -2.24
CA THR A 77 13.63 2.97 -1.56
C THR A 77 13.45 3.62 -0.20
N ILE A 78 13.49 2.83 0.86
CA ILE A 78 13.32 3.34 2.22
C ILE A 78 14.70 3.80 2.71
N SER A 79 14.84 5.10 2.95
CA SER A 79 16.03 5.68 3.59
C SER A 79 15.66 6.23 4.96
N PRO A 80 16.39 5.89 6.05
CA PRO A 80 16.14 6.49 7.34
C PRO A 80 16.31 8.01 7.27
N LYS A 81 15.40 8.77 7.89
CA LYS A 81 15.58 10.22 8.06
C LYS A 81 16.90 10.47 8.77
N LYS A 82 17.83 11.21 8.15
CA LYS A 82 18.93 11.85 8.88
C LYS A 82 18.28 12.81 9.88
N LYS A 83 18.39 12.50 11.18
CA LYS A 83 18.15 13.51 12.22
C LYS A 83 19.24 14.57 12.05
N LEU A 84 18.84 15.79 11.68
CA LEU A 84 19.66 17.00 11.84
C LEU A 84 19.79 17.31 13.33
#